data_AF-A0A3B9MYF3-F1
#
_entry.id   AF-A0A3B9MYF3-F1
#
_cell.length_a   1.000
_cell.length_b   1.000
_cell.length_c   1.000
_cell.angle_alpha   90.00
_cell.angle_beta   90.00
_cell.angle_gamma   90.00
#
_symmetry.space_group_name_H-M   'P 1'
#
loop_
_entity.id
_entity.type
_entity.pdbx_description
1 polymer ?
#
loop_
_entity_poly.entity_id
_entity_poly.type
_entity_poly.pdbx_seq_one_letter_code
_entity_poly.pdbx_strand_id
1 'polypeptide(L)'
;MDYKFIRPLQERAKELQCLYDIENVLSDEKKDFHYIFNKIVDIIPNGWQFPPFCHAIIELDDNLFYLQESDVPELSQTAELIVDNNIVGKIVVFYKDLPFTNEVFLAEEQKLLNTIANRLSIFIFNCRLRKTIKLLSEKKDIANEQNYLDDYKDEYWKWRFQMAQKIANKTDFKYYGIDAIYIIGSTKEATAGPASDIDLLVHFKGTEYQKNLFKSWIDGWNHSLSEFNRRKTGYKLEDGLIDLHIITDEDIEKKTSFAVMIGSANNPARLLKKGK
;
A
#
# COMPACT_ATOMS: atom_id res chain seq x y z
N MET A 1 46.27 -18.96 -3.80
CA MET A 1 44.84 -18.96 -4.17
C MET A 1 44.31 -17.57 -3.90
N ASP A 2 43.90 -16.84 -4.94
CA ASP A 2 43.53 -15.43 -4.82
C ASP A 2 42.20 -15.26 -4.07
N TYR A 3 42.29 -14.83 -2.82
CA TYR A 3 41.15 -14.50 -1.96
C TYR A 3 40.16 -13.49 -2.58
N LYS A 4 40.61 -12.67 -3.54
CA LYS A 4 39.76 -11.75 -4.30
C LYS A 4 38.75 -12.44 -5.23
N PHE A 5 39.03 -13.64 -5.72
CA PHE A 5 38.11 -14.37 -6.61
C PHE A 5 37.09 -15.22 -5.84
N ILE A 6 37.41 -15.64 -4.61
CA ILE A 6 36.55 -16.52 -3.80
C ILE A 6 35.44 -15.72 -3.12
N ARG A 7 35.74 -14.49 -2.66
CA ARG A 7 34.78 -13.65 -1.93
C ARG A 7 33.48 -13.35 -2.73
N PRO A 8 33.52 -12.94 -4.02
CA PRO A 8 32.31 -12.72 -4.79
C PRO A 8 31.44 -13.97 -4.98
N LEU A 9 32.08 -15.15 -5.10
CA LEU A 9 31.37 -16.42 -5.25
C LEU A 9 30.70 -16.84 -3.94
N GLN A 10 31.34 -16.60 -2.81
CA GLN A 10 30.76 -16.87 -1.48
C GLN A 10 29.56 -15.98 -1.20
N GLU A 11 29.66 -14.67 -1.47
CA GLU A 11 28.52 -13.75 -1.29
C GLU A 11 27.35 -14.14 -2.22
N ARG A 12 27.63 -14.51 -3.47
CA ARG A 12 26.57 -14.97 -4.39
C ARG A 12 25.95 -16.30 -3.98
N ALA A 13 26.70 -17.21 -3.36
CA ALA A 13 26.17 -18.43 -2.79
C ALA A 13 25.22 -18.14 -1.61
N LYS A 14 25.57 -17.19 -0.74
CA LYS A 14 24.69 -16.72 0.34
C LYS A 14 23.41 -16.10 -0.19
N GLU A 15 23.49 -15.22 -1.18
CA GLU A 15 22.33 -14.60 -1.84
C GLU A 15 21.35 -15.67 -2.36
N LEU A 16 21.87 -16.65 -3.10
CA LEU A 16 21.07 -17.73 -3.67
C LEU A 16 20.45 -18.63 -2.60
N GLN A 17 21.21 -18.95 -1.55
CA GLN A 17 20.73 -19.74 -0.43
C GLN A 17 19.62 -19.02 0.34
N CYS A 18 19.81 -17.73 0.63
CA CYS A 18 18.80 -16.88 1.28
C CYS A 18 17.50 -16.85 0.47
N LEU A 19 17.57 -16.63 -0.85
CA LEU A 19 16.39 -16.67 -1.72
C LEU A 19 15.72 -18.05 -1.75
N TYR A 20 16.49 -19.13 -1.77
CA TYR A 20 15.95 -20.49 -1.73
C TYR A 20 15.19 -20.78 -0.44
N ASP A 21 15.76 -20.41 0.71
CA ASP A 21 15.15 -20.62 2.02
C ASP A 21 13.87 -19.79 2.18
N ILE A 22 13.86 -18.55 1.68
CA ILE A 22 12.65 -17.71 1.63
C ILE A 22 11.57 -18.37 0.76
N GLU A 23 11.90 -18.87 -0.44
CA GLU A 23 10.92 -19.55 -1.29
C GLU A 23 10.32 -20.79 -0.63
N ASN A 24 11.14 -21.58 0.07
CA ASN A 24 10.64 -22.74 0.81
C ASN A 24 9.62 -22.33 1.87
N VAL A 25 9.87 -21.24 2.60
CA VAL A 25 8.93 -20.71 3.60
C VAL A 25 7.66 -20.18 2.92
N LEU A 26 7.77 -19.45 1.81
CA LEU A 26 6.63 -18.89 1.08
C LEU A 26 5.77 -19.94 0.39
N SER A 27 6.35 -21.08 0.01
CA SER A 27 5.65 -22.19 -0.65
C SER A 27 4.76 -23.01 0.29
N ASP A 28 4.92 -22.86 1.62
CA ASP A 28 4.18 -23.62 2.61
C ASP A 28 2.82 -22.95 2.94
N GLU A 29 1.82 -23.24 2.11
CA GLU A 29 0.49 -22.61 2.16
C GLU A 29 -0.33 -22.94 3.43
N LYS A 30 0.13 -23.85 4.29
CA LYS A 30 -0.58 -24.27 5.51
C LYS A 30 -0.21 -23.44 6.73
N LYS A 31 0.85 -22.64 6.64
CA LYS A 31 1.39 -21.91 7.78
C LYS A 31 0.73 -20.55 7.92
N ASP A 32 0.66 -20.10 9.17
CA ASP A 32 0.09 -18.81 9.49
C ASP A 32 0.95 -17.66 8.92
N PHE A 33 0.28 -16.57 8.54
CA PHE A 33 0.91 -15.39 7.98
C PHE A 33 1.97 -14.80 8.92
N HIS A 34 1.67 -14.73 10.22
CA HIS A 34 2.59 -14.20 11.21
C HIS A 34 3.81 -15.11 11.39
N TYR A 35 3.62 -16.43 11.34
CA TYR A 35 4.72 -17.40 11.38
C TYR A 35 5.66 -17.24 10.17
N ILE A 36 5.12 -17.10 8.97
CA ILE A 36 5.88 -16.96 7.73
C ILE A 36 6.80 -15.72 7.79
N PHE A 37 6.25 -14.57 8.17
CA PHE A 37 7.01 -13.31 8.22
C PHE A 37 8.10 -13.32 9.29
N ASN A 38 7.82 -13.87 10.48
CA ASN A 38 8.86 -14.06 11.51
C ASN A 38 9.98 -14.97 11.03
N LYS A 39 9.65 -16.04 10.28
CA LYS A 39 10.68 -16.92 9.69
C LYS A 39 11.49 -16.25 8.61
N ILE A 40 10.90 -15.39 7.79
CA ILE A 40 11.65 -14.65 6.77
C ILE A 40 12.62 -13.67 7.42
N VAL A 41 12.21 -12.98 8.48
CA VAL A 41 13.10 -12.08 9.25
C VAL A 41 14.34 -12.81 9.77
N ASP A 42 14.19 -14.05 10.22
CA ASP A 42 15.28 -14.92 10.68
C ASP A 42 16.22 -15.36 9.54
N ILE A 43 15.71 -15.45 8.30
CA ILE A 43 16.48 -15.91 7.13
C ILE A 43 17.27 -14.79 6.47
N ILE A 44 16.71 -13.57 6.40
CA ILE A 44 17.31 -12.42 5.69
C ILE A 44 18.79 -12.19 6.09
N PRO A 45 19.17 -12.15 7.38
CA PRO A 45 20.56 -11.96 7.82
C PRO A 45 21.59 -12.88 7.15
N ASN A 46 21.21 -14.10 6.78
CA ASN A 46 22.11 -15.09 6.18
C ASN A 46 22.56 -14.71 4.76
N GLY A 47 21.81 -13.82 4.08
CA GLY A 47 22.14 -13.30 2.76
C GLY A 47 23.15 -12.16 2.76
N TRP A 48 23.54 -11.64 3.93
CA TRP A 48 24.38 -10.46 4.08
C TRP A 48 25.84 -10.81 4.41
N GLN A 49 26.74 -9.83 4.29
CA GLN A 49 28.18 -10.00 4.51
C GLN A 49 28.50 -10.48 5.92
N PHE A 50 27.83 -9.93 6.94
CA PHE A 50 28.09 -10.22 8.35
C PHE A 50 26.84 -10.74 9.09
N PRO A 51 26.35 -11.97 8.80
CA PRO A 51 25.09 -12.48 9.35
C PRO A 51 24.94 -12.39 10.88
N PRO A 52 25.96 -12.69 11.71
CA PRO A 52 25.82 -12.61 13.18
C PRO A 52 25.51 -11.22 13.73
N PHE A 53 25.83 -10.17 12.96
CA PHE A 53 25.60 -8.77 13.33
C PHE A 53 24.42 -8.17 12.56
N CYS A 54 23.87 -8.92 11.59
CA CYS A 54 22.82 -8.46 10.70
C CYS A 54 21.45 -8.73 11.30
N HIS A 55 20.60 -7.71 11.27
CA HIS A 55 19.24 -7.77 11.77
C HIS A 55 18.29 -7.31 10.68
N ALA A 56 17.12 -7.91 10.63
CA ALA A 56 16.06 -7.54 9.70
C ALA A 56 14.77 -7.22 10.48
N ILE A 57 14.02 -6.27 9.97
CA ILE A 57 12.68 -5.93 10.43
C ILE A 57 11.78 -5.87 9.20
N ILE A 58 10.59 -6.43 9.30
CA ILE A 58 9.53 -6.20 8.32
C ILE A 58 8.45 -5.38 9.01
N GLU A 59 8.19 -4.20 8.45
CA GLU A 59 7.04 -3.38 8.81
C GLU A 59 5.96 -3.65 7.76
N LEU A 60 4.78 -4.10 8.18
CA LEU A 60 3.68 -4.36 7.27
C LEU A 60 2.37 -3.91 7.91
N ASP A 61 1.78 -2.87 7.32
CA ASP A 61 0.60 -2.19 7.88
C ASP A 61 0.88 -1.84 9.37
N ASP A 62 0.06 -2.31 10.32
CA ASP A 62 0.28 -2.07 11.76
C ASP A 62 1.11 -3.17 12.46
N ASN A 63 1.65 -4.12 11.70
CA ASN A 63 2.41 -5.24 12.25
C ASN A 63 3.92 -5.02 12.07
N LEU A 64 4.65 -5.28 13.15
CA LEU A 64 6.11 -5.32 13.15
C LEU A 64 6.58 -6.75 13.36
N PHE A 65 7.47 -7.20 12.49
CA PHE A 65 8.10 -8.52 12.57
C PHE A 65 9.59 -8.34 12.81
N TYR A 66 10.07 -8.89 13.91
CA TYR A 66 11.48 -8.87 14.30
C TYR A 66 11.80 -10.14 15.10
N LEU A 67 13.07 -10.58 15.04
CA LEU A 67 13.55 -11.66 15.91
C LEU A 67 13.86 -11.14 17.32
N GLN A 68 14.36 -9.90 17.42
CA GLN A 68 14.72 -9.24 18.66
C GLN A 68 14.42 -7.74 18.55
N GLU A 69 13.77 -7.16 19.59
CA GLU A 69 13.56 -5.71 19.65
C GLU A 69 14.90 -4.99 19.64
N SER A 70 15.05 -4.06 18.71
CA SER A 70 16.23 -3.20 18.65
C SER A 70 15.86 -1.89 17.97
N ASP A 71 16.44 -0.82 18.46
CA ASP A 71 16.41 0.46 17.78
C ASP A 71 17.13 0.33 16.44
N VAL A 72 16.51 0.87 15.39
CA VAL A 72 17.07 0.89 14.04
C VAL A 72 18.12 2.01 13.98
N PRO A 73 19.39 1.70 13.70
CA PRO A 73 20.43 2.72 13.55
C PRO A 73 20.25 3.51 12.24
N GLU A 74 20.86 4.70 12.16
CA GLU A 74 20.80 5.56 10.97
C GLU A 74 21.30 4.87 9.69
N LEU A 75 22.30 3.98 9.82
CA LEU A 75 22.84 3.21 8.70
C LEU A 75 22.05 1.91 8.51
N SER A 76 21.16 1.88 7.52
CA SER A 76 20.35 0.71 7.15
C SER A 76 20.09 0.63 5.65
N GLN A 77 19.78 -0.56 5.15
CA GLN A 77 19.18 -0.78 3.84
C GLN A 77 17.67 -0.94 3.99
N THR A 78 16.92 -0.33 3.08
CA THR A 78 15.45 -0.40 3.10
C THR A 78 14.93 -0.78 1.72
N ALA A 79 13.87 -1.58 1.66
CA ALA A 79 13.10 -1.82 0.45
C ALA A 79 11.60 -1.82 0.74
N GLU A 80 10.82 -1.20 -0.15
CA GLU A 80 9.37 -1.08 -0.02
C GLU A 80 8.66 -2.38 -0.44
N LEU A 81 7.62 -2.75 0.29
CA LEU A 81 6.67 -3.79 -0.10
C LEU A 81 5.51 -3.14 -0.85
N ILE A 82 5.35 -3.46 -2.14
CA ILE A 82 4.40 -2.80 -3.03
C ILE A 82 3.35 -3.79 -3.53
N VAL A 83 2.10 -3.62 -3.09
CA VAL A 83 0.95 -4.45 -3.49
C VAL A 83 -0.12 -3.56 -4.12
N ASP A 84 -0.58 -3.90 -5.33
CA ASP A 84 -1.54 -3.10 -6.10
C ASP A 84 -1.11 -1.63 -6.26
N ASN A 85 0.17 -1.39 -6.54
CA ASN A 85 0.77 -0.05 -6.63
C ASN A 85 0.66 0.78 -5.32
N ASN A 86 0.51 0.13 -4.17
CA ASN A 86 0.56 0.78 -2.86
C ASN A 86 1.69 0.20 -2.03
N ILE A 87 2.45 1.07 -1.38
CA ILE A 87 3.39 0.66 -0.34
C ILE A 87 2.56 0.18 0.85
N VAL A 88 2.62 -1.12 1.13
CA VAL A 88 1.94 -1.76 2.27
C VAL A 88 2.88 -1.97 3.45
N GLY A 89 4.16 -1.67 3.27
CA GLY A 89 5.19 -1.94 4.26
C GLY A 89 6.58 -1.74 3.69
N LYS A 90 7.58 -2.12 4.47
CA LYS A 90 8.98 -2.11 4.06
C LYS A 90 9.76 -3.17 4.82
N ILE A 91 10.87 -3.58 4.24
CA ILE A 91 11.90 -4.40 4.89
C ILE A 91 13.07 -3.47 5.21
N VAL A 92 13.53 -3.51 6.46
CA VAL A 92 14.69 -2.76 6.93
C VAL A 92 15.75 -3.76 7.37
N VAL A 93 16.97 -3.61 6.87
CA VAL A 93 18.12 -4.43 7.26
C VAL A 93 19.22 -3.53 7.77
N PHE A 94 19.76 -3.86 8.93
CA PHE A 94 20.81 -3.08 9.59
C PHE A 94 21.81 -3.98 10.29
N TYR A 95 23.00 -3.44 10.53
CA TYR A 95 24.01 -4.10 11.35
C TYR A 95 24.08 -3.48 12.74
N LYS A 96 24.33 -4.31 13.75
CA LYS A 96 24.54 -3.90 15.14
C LYS A 96 25.86 -4.46 15.66
N ASP A 97 26.52 -3.73 16.56
CA ASP A 97 27.77 -4.13 17.21
C ASP A 97 28.94 -4.41 16.25
N LEU A 98 28.93 -3.78 15.07
CA LEU A 98 30.06 -3.86 14.15
C LEU A 98 31.23 -3.00 14.63
N PRO A 99 32.48 -3.51 14.58
CA PRO A 99 33.66 -2.76 14.99
C PRO A 99 34.09 -1.68 13.97
N PHE A 100 33.37 -1.51 12.85
CA PHE A 100 33.63 -0.52 11.80
C PHE A 100 32.32 -0.03 11.18
N THR A 101 32.32 1.18 10.63
CA THR A 101 31.10 1.89 10.17
C THR A 101 31.13 2.37 8.72
N ASN A 102 32.26 2.29 8.02
CA ASN A 102 32.36 2.74 6.62
C ASN A 102 32.03 1.62 5.63
N GLU A 103 31.19 1.92 4.62
CA GLU A 103 30.86 1.05 3.46
C GLU A 103 30.51 -0.40 3.84
N VAL A 104 29.64 -0.55 4.85
CA VAL A 104 29.26 -1.85 5.42
C VAL A 104 28.33 -2.66 4.50
N PHE A 105 27.59 -1.97 3.62
CA PHE A 105 26.60 -2.56 2.73
C PHE A 105 27.06 -2.58 1.28
N LEU A 106 26.81 -3.69 0.60
CA LEU A 106 27.04 -3.86 -0.84
C LEU A 106 25.83 -3.45 -1.68
N ALA A 107 26.08 -3.02 -2.91
CA ALA A 107 25.03 -2.75 -3.89
C ALA A 107 24.26 -4.03 -4.26
N GLU A 108 24.93 -5.18 -4.24
CA GLU A 108 24.34 -6.50 -4.45
C GLU A 108 23.37 -6.88 -3.33
N GLU A 109 23.67 -6.55 -2.07
CA GLU A 109 22.76 -6.76 -0.93
C GLU A 109 21.48 -5.92 -1.07
N GLN A 110 21.58 -4.68 -1.54
CA GLN A 110 20.37 -3.88 -1.83
C GLN A 110 19.53 -4.52 -2.94
N LYS A 111 20.17 -5.09 -3.98
CA LYS A 111 19.45 -5.82 -5.05
C LYS A 111 18.79 -7.09 -4.51
N LEU A 112 19.45 -7.82 -3.62
CA LEU A 112 18.88 -8.96 -2.91
C LEU A 112 17.65 -8.53 -2.10
N LEU A 113 17.77 -7.46 -1.30
CA LEU A 113 16.67 -6.90 -0.50
C LEU A 113 15.47 -6.52 -1.35
N ASN A 114 15.70 -5.81 -2.47
CA ASN A 114 14.65 -5.46 -3.42
C ASN A 114 13.97 -6.70 -4.03
N THR A 115 14.75 -7.75 -4.30
CA THR A 115 14.23 -9.02 -4.83
C THR A 115 13.35 -9.72 -3.79
N ILE A 116 13.78 -9.76 -2.53
CA ILE A 116 13.00 -10.30 -1.42
C ILE A 116 11.70 -9.52 -1.25
N ALA A 117 11.78 -8.17 -1.23
CA ALA A 117 10.61 -7.30 -1.12
C ALA A 117 9.58 -7.56 -2.23
N ASN A 118 10.03 -7.74 -3.48
CA ASN A 118 9.14 -8.09 -4.58
C ASN A 118 8.46 -9.46 -4.39
N ARG A 119 9.19 -10.48 -3.93
CA ARG A 119 8.63 -11.82 -3.67
C ARG A 119 7.59 -11.79 -2.55
N LEU A 120 7.87 -11.08 -1.46
CA LEU A 120 6.90 -10.89 -0.37
C LEU A 120 5.68 -10.12 -0.84
N SER A 121 5.86 -9.09 -1.68
CA SER A 121 4.75 -8.32 -2.26
C SER A 121 3.82 -9.21 -3.09
N ILE A 122 4.37 -10.07 -3.96
CA ILE A 122 3.59 -11.03 -4.73
C ILE A 122 2.88 -12.04 -3.80
N PHE A 123 3.56 -12.53 -2.77
CA PHE A 123 2.96 -13.44 -1.80
C PHE A 123 1.78 -12.81 -1.05
N ILE A 124 1.94 -11.57 -0.55
CA ILE A 124 0.88 -10.82 0.12
C ILE A 124 -0.32 -10.65 -0.82
N PHE A 125 -0.07 -10.27 -2.08
CA PHE A 125 -1.10 -10.15 -3.11
C PHE A 125 -1.85 -11.47 -3.31
N ASN A 126 -1.14 -12.59 -3.48
CA ASN A 126 -1.74 -13.90 -3.65
C ASN A 126 -2.56 -14.34 -2.43
N CYS A 127 -2.09 -14.02 -1.22
CA CYS A 127 -2.85 -14.25 0.01
C CYS A 127 -4.15 -13.42 0.04
N ARG A 128 -4.10 -12.14 -0.33
CA ARG A 128 -5.30 -11.28 -0.45
C ARG A 128 -6.28 -11.81 -1.51
N LEU A 129 -5.78 -12.24 -2.66
CA LEU A 129 -6.58 -12.86 -3.73
C LEU A 129 -7.25 -14.15 -3.26
N ARG A 130 -6.51 -15.08 -2.65
CA ARG A 130 -7.06 -16.35 -2.16
C ARG A 130 -8.12 -16.13 -1.09
N LYS A 131 -7.89 -15.22 -0.14
CA LYS A 131 -8.90 -14.81 0.84
C LYS A 131 -10.15 -14.27 0.13
N THR A 132 -9.98 -13.39 -0.86
CA THR A 132 -11.10 -12.83 -1.64
C THR A 132 -11.87 -13.91 -2.40
N ILE A 133 -11.18 -14.85 -3.04
CA ILE A 133 -11.81 -15.97 -3.76
C ILE A 133 -12.56 -16.88 -2.79
N LYS A 134 -11.96 -17.23 -1.64
CA LYS A 134 -12.60 -18.04 -0.58
C LYS A 134 -13.88 -17.36 -0.07
N LEU A 135 -13.81 -16.06 0.20
CA LEU A 135 -14.97 -15.25 0.59
C LEU A 135 -16.06 -15.19 -0.48
N LEU A 136 -15.70 -15.26 -1.77
CA LEU A 136 -16.66 -15.30 -2.88
C LEU A 136 -17.25 -16.69 -3.12
N SER A 137 -16.49 -17.76 -2.85
CA SER A 137 -16.99 -19.13 -2.93
C SER A 137 -17.88 -19.50 -1.74
N GLU A 138 -17.55 -19.04 -0.53
CA GLU A 138 -18.37 -19.25 0.69
C GLU A 138 -19.68 -18.45 0.66
N LYS A 139 -19.77 -17.38 -0.16
CA LYS A 139 -21.00 -16.61 -0.41
C LYS A 139 -22.09 -17.37 -1.16
N LYS A 140 -21.82 -18.54 -1.77
CA LYS A 140 -22.87 -19.34 -2.42
C LYS A 140 -23.74 -20.11 -1.43
N ASP A 141 -23.26 -20.37 -0.21
CA ASP A 141 -23.94 -21.25 0.75
C ASP A 141 -24.58 -20.52 1.95
N ILE A 142 -24.42 -19.20 2.08
CA ILE A 142 -24.90 -18.44 3.26
C ILE A 142 -25.85 -17.33 2.82
N ALA A 143 -27.07 -17.73 2.46
CA ALA A 143 -28.23 -16.85 2.31
C ALA A 143 -28.88 -16.48 3.67
N ASN A 144 -28.29 -16.88 4.81
CA ASN A 144 -28.86 -16.63 6.13
C ASN A 144 -27.91 -15.86 7.06
N GLU A 145 -28.41 -14.71 7.49
CA GLU A 145 -28.20 -14.01 8.76
C GLU A 145 -26.82 -13.43 9.12
N GLN A 146 -26.86 -12.09 9.21
CA GLN A 146 -26.22 -11.17 10.16
C GLN A 146 -24.90 -11.55 10.87
N ASN A 147 -23.98 -10.58 10.79
CA ASN A 147 -22.88 -10.26 11.71
C ASN A 147 -21.64 -11.15 11.71
N TYR A 148 -20.65 -10.83 10.87
CA TYR A 148 -19.22 -10.96 11.22
C TYR A 148 -18.38 -9.93 10.43
N LEU A 149 -18.32 -8.69 10.94
CA LEU A 149 -17.39 -7.63 10.51
C LEU A 149 -16.45 -7.21 11.65
N ASP A 150 -16.11 -8.13 12.55
CA ASP A 150 -15.48 -7.76 13.82
C ASP A 150 -14.05 -8.30 14.00
N ASP A 151 -13.20 -8.13 12.96
CA ASP A 151 -11.75 -8.30 13.13
C ASP A 151 -10.88 -7.43 12.21
N TYR A 152 -11.35 -6.23 11.81
CA TYR A 152 -10.60 -5.30 10.96
C TYR A 152 -10.53 -3.91 11.58
N LYS A 153 -9.77 -3.75 12.68
CA LYS A 153 -9.69 -2.45 13.34
C LYS A 153 -8.85 -1.37 12.66
N ASP A 154 -7.92 -1.65 11.73
CA ASP A 154 -7.00 -0.57 11.27
C ASP A 154 -6.74 -0.46 9.76
N GLU A 155 -7.79 -0.43 8.91
CA GLU A 155 -7.58 -0.05 7.49
C GLU A 155 -8.63 0.95 6.95
N TYR A 156 -8.95 1.98 7.75
CA TYR A 156 -9.92 3.04 7.41
C TYR A 156 -9.58 3.80 6.11
N TRP A 157 -8.30 3.99 5.81
CA TRP A 157 -7.88 4.63 4.55
C TRP A 157 -7.97 3.69 3.35
N LYS A 158 -7.71 2.38 3.52
CA LYS A 158 -7.68 1.44 2.38
C LYS A 158 -9.05 1.26 1.77
N TRP A 159 -10.08 1.10 2.60
CA TRP A 159 -11.44 0.96 2.08
C TRP A 159 -11.92 2.25 1.40
N ARG A 160 -11.58 3.42 1.95
CA ARG A 160 -11.85 4.73 1.33
C ARG A 160 -11.16 4.86 -0.02
N PHE A 161 -9.88 4.51 -0.10
CA PHE A 161 -9.10 4.52 -1.33
C PHE A 161 -9.68 3.55 -2.39
N GLN A 162 -10.12 2.37 -1.97
CA GLN A 162 -10.81 1.41 -2.86
C GLN A 162 -12.14 1.95 -3.37
N MET A 163 -12.92 2.65 -2.52
CA MET A 163 -14.18 3.26 -2.95
C MET A 163 -13.94 4.40 -3.95
N ALA A 164 -12.94 5.25 -3.70
CA ALA A 164 -12.54 6.30 -4.63
C ALA A 164 -12.17 5.74 -6.02
N GLN A 165 -11.38 4.65 -6.06
CA GLN A 165 -11.07 3.96 -7.32
C GLN A 165 -12.31 3.39 -8.00
N LYS A 166 -13.24 2.79 -7.26
CA LYS A 166 -14.50 2.27 -7.83
C LYS A 166 -15.34 3.38 -8.45
N ILE A 167 -15.47 4.52 -7.76
CA ILE A 167 -16.16 5.70 -8.27
C ILE A 167 -15.51 6.16 -9.59
N ALA A 168 -14.18 6.34 -9.60
CA ALA A 168 -13.47 6.75 -10.81
C ALA A 168 -13.67 5.75 -11.98
N ASN A 169 -13.56 4.46 -11.72
CA ASN A 169 -13.72 3.43 -12.73
C ASN A 169 -15.13 3.33 -13.29
N LYS A 170 -16.16 3.48 -12.44
CA LYS A 170 -17.58 3.42 -12.82
C LYS A 170 -18.10 4.72 -13.43
N THR A 171 -17.41 5.84 -13.24
CA THR A 171 -17.78 7.11 -13.83
C THR A 171 -17.52 7.11 -15.34
N ASP A 172 -18.52 7.49 -16.12
CA ASP A 172 -18.42 7.73 -17.55
C ASP A 172 -17.93 9.16 -17.81
N PHE A 173 -16.62 9.26 -18.08
CA PHE A 173 -15.94 10.55 -18.20
C PHE A 173 -16.47 11.38 -19.37
N LYS A 174 -16.84 10.72 -20.47
CA LYS A 174 -17.35 11.42 -21.65
C LYS A 174 -18.76 11.93 -21.39
N TYR A 175 -19.62 11.11 -20.80
CA TYR A 175 -20.99 11.50 -20.46
C TYR A 175 -21.02 12.68 -19.49
N TYR A 176 -20.18 12.65 -18.46
CA TYR A 176 -20.13 13.69 -17.43
C TYR A 176 -19.20 14.87 -17.77
N GLY A 177 -18.43 14.85 -18.87
CA GLY A 177 -17.53 15.94 -19.23
C GLY A 177 -16.32 16.09 -18.29
N ILE A 178 -15.76 14.97 -17.85
CA ILE A 178 -14.62 14.89 -16.92
C ILE A 178 -13.35 14.55 -17.70
N ASP A 179 -12.28 15.30 -17.48
CA ASP A 179 -10.94 15.02 -18.02
C ASP A 179 -10.18 14.06 -17.11
N ALA A 180 -10.21 14.28 -15.79
CA ALA A 180 -9.49 13.45 -14.83
C ALA A 180 -10.12 13.47 -13.44
N ILE A 181 -9.94 12.37 -12.70
CA ILE A 181 -10.29 12.25 -11.28
C ILE A 181 -9.05 11.88 -10.50
N TYR A 182 -8.84 12.57 -9.40
CA TYR A 182 -7.74 12.42 -8.46
C TYR A 182 -8.27 12.22 -7.05
N ILE A 183 -7.40 11.71 -6.17
CA ILE A 183 -7.63 11.66 -4.73
C ILE A 183 -6.60 12.52 -4.01
N ILE A 184 -7.05 13.22 -2.99
CA ILE A 184 -6.22 14.07 -2.12
C ILE A 184 -6.49 13.75 -0.64
N GLY A 185 -5.91 14.55 0.26
CA GLY A 185 -6.19 14.47 1.69
C GLY A 185 -5.77 13.18 2.40
N SER A 186 -6.41 12.90 3.52
CA SER A 186 -6.03 11.83 4.46
C SER A 186 -6.08 10.44 3.84
N THR A 187 -6.97 10.22 2.87
CA THR A 187 -7.06 8.94 2.15
C THR A 187 -5.87 8.74 1.19
N LYS A 188 -5.37 9.81 0.56
CA LYS A 188 -4.13 9.77 -0.25
C LYS A 188 -2.89 9.52 0.63
N GLU A 189 -2.91 10.03 1.86
CA GLU A 189 -1.78 10.00 2.81
C GLU A 189 -1.75 8.77 3.71
N ALA A 190 -2.71 7.86 3.56
CA ALA A 190 -2.88 6.67 4.40
C ALA A 190 -3.11 6.98 5.90
N THR A 191 -3.61 8.18 6.21
CA THR A 191 -3.88 8.66 7.59
C THR A 191 -5.37 8.76 7.90
N ALA A 192 -6.25 8.37 6.98
CA ALA A 192 -7.70 8.49 7.17
C ALA A 192 -8.20 7.60 8.32
N GLY A 193 -8.89 8.20 9.28
CA GLY A 193 -9.52 7.54 10.42
C GLY A 193 -10.99 7.17 10.17
N PRO A 194 -11.72 6.71 11.20
CA PRO A 194 -13.13 6.33 11.08
C PRO A 194 -14.05 7.53 10.77
N ALA A 195 -13.64 8.73 11.19
CA ALA A 195 -14.33 10.00 10.94
C ALA A 195 -13.74 10.81 9.77
N SER A 196 -12.90 10.22 8.92
CA SER A 196 -12.39 10.91 7.73
C SER A 196 -13.36 10.79 6.56
N ASP A 197 -13.34 11.78 5.68
CA ASP A 197 -13.96 11.80 4.37
C ASP A 197 -13.01 11.27 3.28
N ILE A 198 -13.53 11.27 2.05
CA ILE A 198 -12.85 10.93 0.81
C ILE A 198 -12.81 12.20 -0.03
N ASP A 199 -11.66 12.86 -0.07
CA ASP A 199 -11.45 14.03 -0.90
C ASP A 199 -11.21 13.66 -2.37
N LEU A 200 -12.21 13.92 -3.22
CA LEU A 200 -12.10 13.74 -4.66
C LEU A 200 -11.84 15.08 -5.34
N LEU A 201 -10.77 15.15 -6.13
CA LEU A 201 -10.47 16.29 -6.99
C LEU A 201 -10.76 15.92 -8.44
N VAL A 202 -11.62 16.69 -9.11
CA VAL A 202 -12.10 16.40 -10.45
C VAL A 202 -11.76 17.54 -11.39
N HIS A 203 -11.01 17.22 -12.45
CA HIS A 203 -10.77 18.13 -13.55
C HIS A 203 -11.92 18.02 -14.55
N PHE A 204 -12.69 19.12 -14.64
CA PHE A 204 -13.94 19.19 -15.38
C PHE A 204 -13.83 20.12 -16.58
N LYS A 205 -14.36 19.66 -17.73
CA LYS A 205 -14.39 20.40 -19.01
C LYS A 205 -15.77 20.41 -19.67
N GLY A 206 -16.78 19.86 -18.99
CA GLY A 206 -18.14 19.73 -19.51
C GLY A 206 -18.97 21.01 -19.41
N THR A 207 -20.24 20.87 -19.73
CA THR A 207 -21.27 21.91 -19.55
C THR A 207 -21.79 21.95 -18.12
N GLU A 208 -22.43 23.05 -17.71
CA GLU A 208 -23.06 23.16 -16.38
C GLU A 208 -24.13 22.07 -16.14
N TYR A 209 -24.83 21.64 -17.20
CA TYR A 209 -25.76 20.52 -17.12
C TYR A 209 -25.05 19.20 -16.76
N GLN A 210 -23.94 18.89 -17.43
CA GLN A 210 -23.14 17.70 -17.11
C GLN A 210 -22.55 17.76 -15.70
N LYS A 211 -22.17 18.96 -15.25
CA LYS A 211 -21.68 19.20 -13.89
C LYS A 211 -22.73 18.84 -12.85
N ASN A 212 -23.97 19.28 -13.04
CA ASN A 212 -25.08 18.96 -12.15
C ASN A 212 -25.42 17.46 -12.16
N LEU A 213 -25.42 16.82 -13.33
CA LEU A 213 -25.58 15.36 -13.43
C LEU A 213 -24.47 14.62 -12.68
N PHE A 214 -23.22 15.07 -12.80
CA PHE A 214 -22.10 14.47 -12.11
C PHE A 214 -22.18 14.64 -10.59
N LYS A 215 -22.57 15.82 -10.11
CA LYS A 215 -22.84 16.05 -8.68
C LYS A 215 -23.89 15.09 -8.15
N SER A 216 -25.02 14.92 -8.86
CA SER A 216 -26.05 13.95 -8.46
C SER A 216 -25.56 12.50 -8.45
N TRP A 217 -24.66 12.14 -9.39
CA TRP A 217 -24.00 10.84 -9.38
C TRP A 217 -23.13 10.64 -8.12
N ILE A 218 -22.34 11.65 -7.76
CA ILE A 218 -21.51 11.63 -6.53
C ILE A 218 -22.38 11.63 -5.27
N ASP A 219 -23.48 12.38 -5.24
CA ASP A 219 -24.42 12.38 -4.11
C ASP A 219 -24.99 10.99 -3.85
N GLY A 220 -25.31 10.23 -4.91
CA GLY A 220 -25.73 8.84 -4.79
C GLY A 220 -24.68 7.95 -4.10
N TRP A 221 -23.41 8.11 -4.46
CA TRP A 221 -22.30 7.44 -3.77
C TRP A 221 -22.16 7.94 -2.33
N ASN A 222 -22.31 9.24 -2.10
CA ASN A 222 -22.14 9.86 -0.80
C ASN A 222 -23.15 9.30 0.21
N HIS A 223 -24.43 9.20 -0.17
CA HIS A 223 -25.46 8.57 0.67
C HIS A 223 -25.17 7.10 0.98
N SER A 224 -24.80 6.32 -0.03
CA SER A 224 -24.51 4.89 0.14
C SER A 224 -23.32 4.65 1.06
N LEU A 225 -22.22 5.38 0.83
CA LEU A 225 -20.99 5.20 1.58
C LEU A 225 -21.07 5.78 3.00
N SER A 226 -21.84 6.84 3.22
CA SER A 226 -22.07 7.40 4.56
C SER A 226 -22.81 6.40 5.46
N GLU A 227 -23.84 5.74 4.93
CA GLU A 227 -24.55 4.68 5.66
C GLU A 227 -23.65 3.46 5.90
N PHE A 228 -22.81 3.10 4.92
CA PHE A 228 -21.81 2.05 5.09
C PHE A 228 -20.77 2.40 6.17
N ASN A 229 -20.25 3.64 6.18
CA ASN A 229 -19.30 4.11 7.19
C ASN A 229 -19.90 4.07 8.59
N ARG A 230 -21.15 4.54 8.74
CA ARG A 230 -21.87 4.52 10.01
C ARG A 230 -22.05 3.11 10.54
N ARG A 231 -22.44 2.16 9.67
CA ARG A 231 -22.57 0.74 10.05
C ARG A 231 -21.24 0.11 10.41
N LYS A 232 -20.17 0.46 9.68
CA LYS A 232 -18.84 -0.13 9.86
C LYS A 232 -18.08 0.44 11.07
N THR A 233 -18.25 1.73 11.37
CA THR A 233 -17.40 2.44 12.33
C THR A 233 -18.16 3.05 13.50
N GLY A 234 -19.49 3.19 13.40
CA GLY A 234 -20.31 3.95 14.35
C GLY A 234 -20.27 5.47 14.13
N TYR A 235 -19.34 6.00 13.34
CA TYR A 235 -19.21 7.44 13.09
C TYR A 235 -20.17 7.90 12.00
N LYS A 236 -20.87 9.00 12.29
CA LYS A 236 -21.71 9.71 11.33
C LYS A 236 -21.03 11.03 10.98
N LEU A 237 -20.85 11.26 9.68
CA LEU A 237 -20.39 12.52 9.11
C LEU A 237 -21.61 13.36 8.73
N GLU A 238 -21.63 14.63 9.11
CA GLU A 238 -22.76 15.53 8.82
C GLU A 238 -22.80 15.94 7.35
N ASP A 239 -21.63 16.17 6.75
CA ASP A 239 -21.47 16.60 5.35
C ASP A 239 -21.35 15.42 4.36
N GLY A 240 -21.44 14.19 4.86
CA GLY A 240 -21.26 12.96 4.10
C GLY A 240 -19.81 12.46 4.10
N LEU A 241 -19.56 11.36 3.38
CA LEU A 241 -18.26 10.71 3.30
C LEU A 241 -17.41 11.22 2.13
N ILE A 242 -18.00 11.77 1.08
CA ILE A 242 -17.24 12.26 -0.08
C ILE A 242 -17.24 13.78 -0.06
N ASP A 243 -16.06 14.38 0.02
CA ASP A 243 -15.86 15.80 -0.29
C ASP A 243 -15.43 15.92 -1.77
N LEU A 244 -16.12 16.76 -2.52
CA LEU A 244 -15.95 16.89 -3.97
C LEU A 244 -15.44 18.28 -4.34
N HIS A 245 -14.20 18.33 -4.82
CA HIS A 245 -13.58 19.51 -5.38
C HIS A 245 -13.57 19.44 -6.91
N ILE A 246 -14.14 20.45 -7.57
CA ILE A 246 -14.16 20.54 -9.02
C ILE A 246 -13.26 21.69 -9.45
N ILE A 247 -12.33 21.43 -10.38
CA ILE A 247 -11.42 22.41 -10.97
C ILE A 247 -11.56 22.41 -12.50
N THR A 248 -11.29 23.56 -13.11
CA THR A 248 -11.32 23.78 -14.56
C THR A 248 -9.92 24.03 -15.13
N ASP A 249 -9.78 24.15 -16.45
CA ASP A 249 -8.52 24.53 -17.08
C ASP A 249 -8.02 25.90 -16.57
N GLU A 250 -8.93 26.86 -16.39
CA GLU A 250 -8.61 28.19 -15.89
C GLU A 250 -8.05 28.14 -14.45
N ASP A 251 -8.59 27.24 -13.61
CA ASP A 251 -8.10 27.04 -12.24
C ASP A 251 -6.69 26.44 -12.21
N ILE A 252 -6.40 25.50 -13.11
CA ILE A 252 -5.08 24.87 -13.26
C ILE A 252 -4.06 25.89 -13.76
N GLU A 253 -4.41 26.71 -14.75
CA GLU A 253 -3.55 27.78 -15.26
C GLU A 253 -3.24 28.83 -14.19
N LYS A 254 -4.25 29.24 -13.43
CA LYS A 254 -4.12 30.25 -12.36
C LYS A 254 -3.59 29.66 -11.04
N LYS A 255 -3.45 28.33 -10.95
CA LYS A 255 -3.08 27.59 -9.74
C LYS A 255 -3.95 28.00 -8.54
N THR A 256 -5.26 28.06 -8.73
CA THR A 256 -6.21 28.44 -7.67
C THR A 256 -6.56 27.25 -6.78
N SER A 257 -6.65 27.46 -5.47
CA SER A 257 -7.14 26.46 -4.50
C SER A 257 -6.47 25.09 -4.67
N PHE A 258 -7.24 24.00 -4.79
CA PHE A 258 -6.76 22.63 -4.98
C PHE A 258 -6.06 22.38 -6.33
N ALA A 259 -6.19 23.28 -7.32
CA ALA A 259 -5.53 23.13 -8.60
C ALA A 259 -4.00 23.22 -8.49
N VAL A 260 -3.47 23.85 -7.41
CA VAL A 260 -2.03 23.83 -7.08
C VAL A 260 -1.48 22.41 -6.95
N MET A 261 -2.32 21.43 -6.60
CA MET A 261 -1.91 20.04 -6.37
C MET A 261 -1.71 19.26 -7.68
N ILE A 262 -2.21 19.76 -8.81
CA ILE A 262 -2.01 19.14 -10.12
C ILE A 262 -0.59 19.45 -10.61
N GLY A 263 0.30 18.45 -10.58
CA GLY A 263 1.70 18.60 -11.00
C GLY A 263 2.62 19.24 -9.96
N SER A 264 2.19 19.34 -8.70
CA SER A 264 3.02 19.82 -7.58
C SER A 264 4.14 18.85 -7.23
N ALA A 265 5.33 19.36 -6.93
CA ALA A 265 6.46 18.56 -6.43
C ALA A 265 6.30 18.19 -4.94
N ASN A 266 5.57 18.99 -4.15
CA ASN A 266 5.51 18.85 -2.69
C ASN A 266 4.29 18.07 -2.20
N ASN A 267 3.12 18.29 -2.82
CA ASN A 267 1.90 17.56 -2.47
C ASN A 267 1.06 17.30 -3.73
N PRO A 268 1.48 16.35 -4.58
CA PRO A 268 0.75 16.03 -5.80
C PRO A 268 -0.58 15.33 -5.49
N ALA A 269 -1.65 15.73 -6.17
CA ALA A 269 -2.87 14.94 -6.22
C ALA A 269 -2.59 13.59 -6.89
N ARG A 270 -3.14 12.51 -6.34
CA ARG A 270 -2.92 11.16 -6.89
C ARG A 270 -3.96 10.87 -7.96
N LEU A 271 -3.53 10.69 -9.21
CA LEU A 271 -4.41 10.37 -10.32
C LEU A 271 -5.06 8.99 -10.12
N LEU A 272 -6.39 8.95 -10.14
CA LEU A 272 -7.16 7.70 -10.12
C LEU A 272 -7.48 7.22 -11.53
N LYS A 273 -7.93 8.13 -12.41
CA LYS A 273 -8.26 7.83 -13.80
C LYS A 273 -8.24 9.11 -14.62
N LYS A 274 -7.73 9.02 -15.84
CA LYS A 274 -7.76 10.08 -16.85
C LYS A 274 -8.59 9.63 -18.05
N GLY A 275 -9.36 10.55 -18.61
CA GLY A 275 -10.09 10.37 -19.86
C GLY A 275 -9.12 10.14 -21.03
N LYS A 276 -9.59 9.44 -22.05
CA LYS A 276 -8.88 9.27 -23.32
C LYS A 276 -9.39 10.28 -24.34
#